data_AF-A0A5J4RWH2-F1
#
_entry.id   AF-A0A5J4RWH2-F1
#
_cell.length_a   1.000
_cell.length_b   1.000
_cell.length_c   1.000
_cell.angle_alpha   90.00
_cell.angle_beta   90.00
_cell.angle_gamma   90.00
#
_symmetry.space_group_name_H-M   'P 1'
#
loop_
_entity.id
_entity.type
_entity.pdbx_description
1 polymer ?
#
loop_
_entity_poly.entity_id
_entity_poly.type
_entity_poly.pdbx_seq_one_letter_code
_entity_poly.pdbx_strand_id
1 'polypeptide(L)'
;MIPETELDLLNRIKNLLDTIDKTKVYKSKEIYQLYNEAFQKHETVSTCMSCLKRRTEALKKYYNDNKYKLVPVSEEDNKIEKFITNKLETSDAVILTTSDWKGEISDAVIIQKPE
;
A
#
# COMPACT_ATOMS: atom_id res chain seq x y z
N MET A 1 7.80 -4.70 -23.44
CA MET A 1 7.79 -4.70 -21.96
C MET A 1 6.50 -4.04 -21.54
N ILE A 2 5.57 -4.80 -20.98
CA ILE A 2 4.33 -4.25 -20.42
C ILE A 2 4.73 -3.59 -19.09
N PRO A 3 4.36 -2.33 -18.82
CA PRO A 3 4.58 -1.75 -17.50
C PRO A 3 3.77 -2.56 -16.49
N GLU A 4 4.45 -3.30 -15.61
CA GLU A 4 3.79 -4.01 -14.53
C GLU A 4 3.08 -2.98 -13.65
N THR A 5 1.78 -3.15 -13.48
CA THR A 5 1.01 -2.31 -12.58
C THR A 5 1.41 -2.63 -11.14
N GLU A 6 1.37 -1.64 -10.25
CA GLU A 6 1.71 -1.83 -8.84
C GLU A 6 0.92 -2.99 -8.18
N LEU A 7 -0.30 -3.23 -8.67
CA LEU A 7 -1.16 -4.34 -8.26
C LEU A 7 -0.58 -5.72 -8.64
N ASP A 8 -0.01 -5.85 -9.83
CA ASP A 8 0.62 -7.09 -10.29
C ASP A 8 1.86 -7.44 -9.45
N LEU A 9 2.70 -6.43 -9.18
CA LEU A 9 3.85 -6.56 -8.30
C LEU A 9 3.44 -7.04 -6.89
N LEU A 10 2.40 -6.45 -6.30
CA LEU A 10 1.91 -6.86 -4.98
C LEU A 10 1.39 -8.30 -4.96
N ASN A 11 0.70 -8.73 -6.02
CA ASN A 11 0.24 -10.12 -6.14
C ASN A 11 1.40 -11.11 -6.27
N ARG A 12 2.43 -10.77 -7.05
CA ARG A 12 3.66 -11.59 -7.18
C ARG A 12 4.40 -11.71 -5.85
N ILE A 13 4.53 -10.59 -5.11
CA ILE A 13 5.12 -10.59 -3.76
C ILE A 13 4.33 -11.48 -2.81
N LYS A 14 2.99 -11.37 -2.80
CA LYS A 14 2.11 -12.21 -1.98
C LYS A 14 2.34 -13.70 -2.25
N ASN A 15 2.32 -14.10 -3.52
CA ASN A 15 2.50 -15.49 -3.93
C ASN A 15 3.88 -16.05 -3.54
N LEU A 16 4.93 -15.23 -3.67
CA LEU A 16 6.27 -15.61 -3.22
C LEU A 16 6.29 -15.83 -1.70
N LEU A 17 5.75 -14.89 -0.92
CA LEU A 17 5.72 -14.98 0.54
C LEU A 17 4.94 -16.21 1.01
N ASP A 18 3.76 -16.47 0.45
CA ASP A 18 2.95 -17.65 0.77
C ASP A 18 3.69 -18.96 0.44
N THR A 19 4.41 -18.99 -0.69
CA THR A 19 5.21 -20.14 -1.09
C THR A 19 6.36 -20.39 -0.11
N ILE A 20 7.09 -19.34 0.28
CA ILE A 20 8.17 -19.42 1.26
C ILE A 20 7.62 -19.84 2.63
N ASP A 21 6.49 -19.29 3.06
CA ASP A 21 5.91 -19.62 4.37
C ASP A 21 5.46 -21.09 4.43
N LYS A 22 4.90 -21.64 3.34
CA LYS A 22 4.50 -23.06 3.24
C LYS A 22 5.67 -24.02 3.09
N THR A 23 6.63 -23.70 2.21
CA THR A 23 7.67 -24.65 1.80
C THR A 23 9.01 -24.45 2.51
N LYS A 24 9.23 -23.28 3.11
CA LYS A 24 10.52 -22.80 3.63
C LYS A 24 11.64 -22.74 2.58
N VAL A 25 11.30 -22.79 1.29
CA VAL A 25 12.26 -22.72 0.18
C VAL A 25 12.42 -21.28 -0.30
N TYR A 26 13.65 -20.76 -0.22
CA TYR A 26 13.99 -19.41 -0.66
C TYR A 26 14.52 -19.42 -2.09
N LYS A 27 13.70 -18.97 -3.05
CA LYS A 27 14.12 -18.83 -4.45
C LYS A 27 14.87 -17.51 -4.65
N SER A 28 16.20 -17.58 -4.63
CA SER A 28 17.06 -16.40 -4.64
C SER A 28 16.79 -15.42 -5.78
N LYS A 29 16.72 -15.92 -7.02
CA LYS A 29 16.43 -15.06 -8.19
C LYS A 29 15.12 -14.31 -8.05
N GLU A 30 14.07 -15.00 -7.63
CA GLU A 30 12.71 -14.46 -7.50
C GLU A 30 12.62 -13.42 -6.36
N ILE A 31 13.26 -13.70 -5.21
CA ILE A 31 13.34 -12.76 -4.08
C ILE A 31 14.05 -11.47 -4.50
N TYR A 32 15.21 -11.56 -5.15
CA TYR A 32 15.98 -10.37 -5.56
C TYR A 32 15.31 -9.60 -6.69
N GLN A 33 14.64 -10.29 -7.62
CA GLN A 33 13.87 -9.63 -8.67
C GLN A 33 12.76 -8.76 -8.06
N LEU A 34 11.88 -9.34 -7.24
CA LEU A 34 10.78 -8.60 -6.63
C LEU A 34 11.28 -7.52 -5.66
N TYR A 35 12.38 -7.76 -4.95
CA TYR A 35 13.00 -6.74 -4.09
C TYR A 35 13.50 -5.54 -4.90
N ASN A 36 14.19 -5.79 -6.01
CA ASN A 36 14.67 -4.75 -6.89
C ASN A 36 13.54 -3.95 -7.52
N GLU A 37 12.47 -4.62 -7.96
CA GLU A 37 11.26 -3.99 -8.50
C GLU A 37 10.56 -3.13 -7.43
N ALA A 38 10.31 -3.66 -6.22
CA ALA A 38 9.60 -2.94 -5.14
C ALA A 38 10.36 -1.74 -4.56
N PHE A 39 11.69 -1.83 -4.47
CA PHE A 39 12.52 -0.78 -3.86
C PHE A 39 13.35 0.03 -4.86
N GLN A 40 13.11 -0.16 -6.17
CA GLN A 40 13.86 0.47 -7.26
C GLN A 40 15.38 0.30 -7.08
N LYS A 41 15.80 -0.94 -6.82
CA LYS A 41 17.20 -1.32 -6.62
C LYS A 41 17.71 -2.17 -7.79
N HIS A 42 19.02 -2.33 -7.84
CA HIS A 42 19.70 -3.20 -8.80
C HIS A 42 20.70 -4.12 -8.08
N GLU A 43 20.27 -4.75 -6.99
CA GLU A 43 21.12 -5.70 -6.27
C GLU A 43 21.35 -6.96 -7.10
N THR A 44 22.59 -7.42 -7.16
CA THR A 44 22.94 -8.71 -7.75
C THR A 44 22.46 -9.85 -6.86
N VAL A 45 21.95 -10.92 -7.48
CA VAL A 45 21.45 -12.09 -6.75
C VAL A 45 22.55 -12.72 -5.89
N SER A 46 22.26 -12.88 -4.60
CA SER A 46 23.07 -13.67 -3.68
C SER A 46 22.32 -14.92 -3.23
N THR A 47 23.04 -15.99 -2.93
CA THR A 47 22.51 -17.24 -2.37
C THR A 47 22.64 -17.32 -0.85
N CYS A 48 23.21 -16.30 -0.22
CA CYS A 48 23.39 -16.27 1.23
C CYS A 48 22.04 -16.30 1.96
N MET A 49 21.85 -17.28 2.84
CA MET A 49 20.56 -17.49 3.52
C MET A 49 20.13 -16.30 4.38
N SER A 50 21.06 -15.67 5.11
CA SER A 50 20.74 -14.47 5.90
C SER A 50 20.37 -13.29 5.01
N CYS A 51 21.02 -13.14 3.85
CA CYS A 51 20.65 -12.13 2.87
C CYS A 51 19.23 -12.38 2.33
N LEU A 52 18.93 -13.62 1.93
CA LEU A 52 17.61 -14.00 1.42
C LEU A 52 16.52 -13.72 2.45
N LYS A 53 16.70 -14.17 3.70
CA LYS A 53 15.76 -13.91 4.78
C LYS A 53 15.51 -12.42 4.98
N ARG A 54 16.57 -11.61 5.02
CA ARG A 54 16.45 -10.15 5.19
C ARG A 54 15.66 -9.49 4.06
N ARG A 55 15.86 -9.92 2.80
CA ARG A 55 15.09 -9.39 1.66
C ARG A 55 13.64 -9.86 1.70
N THR A 56 13.39 -11.11 2.08
CA THR A 56 12.03 -11.64 2.29
C THR A 56 11.30 -10.86 3.39
N GLU A 57 11.94 -10.54 4.51
CA GLU A 57 11.36 -9.72 5.59
C GLU A 57 11.03 -8.29 5.10
N ALA A 58 11.91 -7.69 4.30
CA ALA A 58 11.65 -6.39 3.69
C ALA A 58 10.45 -6.44 2.73
N LEU A 59 10.35 -7.48 1.90
CA LEU A 59 9.19 -7.70 1.02
C LEU A 59 7.90 -7.93 1.81
N LYS A 60 7.96 -8.64 2.94
CA LYS A 60 6.81 -8.84 3.84
C LYS A 60 6.33 -7.52 4.43
N LYS A 61 7.24 -6.64 4.83
CA LYS A 61 6.90 -5.29 5.27
C LYS A 61 6.27 -4.48 4.14
N TYR A 62 6.91 -4.44 2.97
CA TYR A 62 6.38 -3.75 1.80
C TYR A 62 4.96 -4.19 1.44
N TYR A 63 4.70 -5.50 1.44
CA TYR A 63 3.37 -6.06 1.21
C TYR A 63 2.37 -5.59 2.27
N ASN A 64 2.71 -5.64 3.55
CA ASN A 64 1.80 -5.22 4.61
C ASN A 64 1.45 -3.74 4.55
N ASP A 65 2.42 -2.89 4.19
CA ASP A 65 2.23 -1.46 4.05
C ASP A 65 1.34 -1.11 2.85
N ASN A 66 1.27 -1.98 1.82
CA ASN A 66 0.57 -1.69 0.56
C ASN A 66 -0.62 -2.63 0.26
N LYS A 67 -0.90 -3.64 1.10
CA LYS A 67 -1.95 -4.64 0.85
C LYS A 67 -3.35 -4.05 0.72
N TYR A 68 -3.59 -2.85 1.25
CA TYR A 68 -4.87 -2.15 1.08
C TYR A 68 -5.17 -1.85 -0.40
N LYS A 69 -4.13 -1.72 -1.24
CA LYS A 69 -4.27 -1.55 -2.69
C LYS A 69 -4.76 -2.81 -3.42
N LEU A 70 -4.68 -3.98 -2.79
CA LEU A 70 -5.20 -5.24 -3.32
C LEU A 70 -6.70 -5.42 -3.09
N VAL A 71 -7.30 -4.57 -2.25
CA VAL A 71 -8.75 -4.57 -2.09
C VAL A 71 -9.30 -3.91 -3.35
N PRO A 72 -10.05 -4.63 -4.20
CA PRO A 72 -10.75 -3.97 -5.28
C PRO A 72 -11.67 -2.93 -4.65
N VAL A 73 -11.44 -1.66 -4.99
CA VAL A 73 -12.33 -0.56 -4.58
C VAL A 73 -13.72 -0.97 -5.01
N SER A 74 -14.60 -1.22 -4.05
CA SER A 74 -15.95 -1.69 -4.36
C SER A 74 -16.67 -0.60 -5.17
N GLU A 75 -17.73 -0.96 -5.90
CA GLU A 75 -18.58 0.07 -6.50
C GLU A 75 -19.12 1.06 -5.45
N GLU A 76 -19.29 0.60 -4.20
CA GLU A 76 -19.71 1.43 -3.08
C GLU A 76 -18.62 2.42 -2.66
N ASP A 77 -17.37 1.97 -2.54
CA ASP A 77 -16.24 2.85 -2.23
C ASP A 77 -16.04 3.92 -3.31
N ASN A 78 -16.19 3.54 -4.59
CA ASN A 78 -16.13 4.49 -5.72
C ASN A 78 -17.27 5.52 -5.66
N LYS A 79 -18.47 5.11 -5.23
CA LYS A 79 -19.61 6.03 -5.03
C LYS A 79 -19.35 6.98 -3.87
N ILE A 80 -18.77 6.49 -2.77
CA ILE A 80 -18.40 7.29 -1.60
C ILE A 80 -17.34 8.33 -1.98
N GLU A 81 -16.27 7.92 -2.69
CA GLU A 81 -15.21 8.84 -3.11
C GLU A 81 -15.75 9.94 -4.03
N LYS A 82 -16.54 9.57 -5.05
CA LYS A 82 -17.20 10.56 -5.93
C LYS A 82 -18.10 11.52 -5.16
N PHE A 83 -18.86 11.00 -4.18
CA PHE A 83 -19.72 11.83 -3.35
C PHE A 83 -18.91 12.84 -2.52
N ILE A 84 -17.85 12.39 -1.85
CA ILE A 84 -16.96 13.24 -1.04
C ILE A 84 -16.30 14.30 -1.92
N THR A 85 -15.70 13.90 -3.05
CA THR A 85 -15.02 14.82 -3.98
C THR A 85 -15.97 15.90 -4.48
N ASN A 86 -17.17 15.52 -4.95
CA ASN A 86 -18.17 16.48 -5.40
C ASN A 86 -18.60 17.44 -4.27
N LYS A 87 -18.72 16.97 -3.03
CA LYS A 87 -19.05 17.82 -1.89
C LYS A 87 -17.93 18.82 -1.58
N LEU A 88 -16.67 18.39 -1.62
CA LEU A 88 -15.52 19.27 -1.42
C LEU A 88 -15.40 20.33 -2.53
N GLU A 89 -15.66 19.95 -3.77
CA GLU A 89 -15.62 20.87 -4.92
C GLU A 89 -16.73 21.93 -4.87
N THR A 90 -17.92 21.57 -4.40
CA THR A 90 -19.08 22.47 -4.36
C THR A 90 -19.19 23.32 -3.09
N SER A 91 -18.45 22.96 -2.04
CA SER A 91 -18.50 23.67 -0.76
C SER A 91 -17.47 24.81 -0.71
N ASP A 92 -17.84 25.94 -0.12
CA ASP A 92 -16.96 27.12 0.02
C ASP A 92 -15.96 26.96 1.18
N ALA A 93 -16.31 26.13 2.15
CA ALA A 93 -15.51 25.85 3.33
C ALA A 93 -15.64 24.39 3.78
N VAL A 94 -14.60 23.91 4.45
CA VAL A 94 -14.56 22.60 5.12
C VAL A 94 -14.22 22.84 6.60
N ILE A 95 -15.03 22.26 7.49
CA ILE A 95 -14.80 22.29 8.93
C ILE A 95 -14.27 20.92 9.35
N LEU A 96 -13.04 20.89 9.84
CA LEU A 96 -12.41 19.70 10.39
C LEU A 96 -12.52 19.76 11.91
N THR A 97 -13.22 18.80 12.50
CA THR A 97 -13.36 18.69 13.96
C THR A 97 -12.58 17.49 14.48
N THR A 98 -11.99 17.63 15.66
CA THR A 98 -11.53 16.50 16.45
C THR A 98 -12.49 16.30 17.60
N SER A 99 -12.87 15.06 17.87
CA SER A 99 -13.71 14.72 19.02
C SER A 99 -13.06 13.61 19.83
N ASP A 100 -13.41 13.58 21.11
CA ASP A 100 -13.10 12.40 21.93
C ASP A 100 -13.97 11.20 21.51
N TRP A 101 -13.78 10.07 22.19
CA TRP A 101 -14.55 8.85 21.93
C TRP A 101 -16.03 8.96 22.34
N LYS A 102 -16.41 9.98 23.11
CA LYS A 102 -17.81 10.30 23.48
C LYS A 102 -18.46 11.25 22.48
N GLY A 103 -17.71 11.78 21.52
CA GLY A 103 -18.19 12.71 20.50
C GLY A 103 -18.17 14.18 20.96
N GLU A 104 -17.53 14.49 22.09
CA GLU A 104 -17.32 15.88 22.51
C GLU A 104 -16.22 16.48 21.64
N ILE A 105 -16.55 17.55 20.90
CA ILE A 105 -15.61 18.24 20.01
C ILE A 105 -14.59 19.00 20.87
N SER A 106 -13.32 18.68 20.69
CA SER A 106 -12.22 19.36 21.38
C SER A 106 -11.72 20.58 20.62
N ASP A 107 -11.61 20.46 19.29
CA ASP A 107 -11.04 21.50 18.44
C ASP A 107 -11.72 21.50 17.06
N ALA A 108 -11.69 22.65 16.40
CA ALA A 108 -12.19 22.82 15.04
C ALA A 108 -11.24 23.71 14.22
N VAL A 109 -10.96 23.29 12.99
CA VAL A 109 -10.23 24.08 11.98
C VAL A 109 -11.14 24.30 10.78
N ILE A 110 -11.28 25.56 10.36
CA ILE A 110 -12.08 25.94 9.18
C ILE A 110 -11.12 26.28 8.05
N ILE A 111 -11.24 25.58 6.92
CA ILE A 111 -10.50 25.84 5.70
C ILE A 111 -11.48 26.41 4.70
N GLN A 112 -11.27 27.66 4.29
CA GLN A 112 -12.09 28.33 3.27
C GLN A 112 -11.32 28.38 1.96
N LYS A 113 -12.05 28.32 0.85
CA LYS A 113 -11.44 28.58 -0.47
C LYS A 113 -10.98 30.03 -0.53
N PRO A 114 -9.81 30.30 -1.15
CA PRO A 114 -9.41 31.67 -1.43
C PRO A 114 -10.42 32.33 -2.38
N GLU A 115 -10.70 33.61 -2.15
CA GLU A 115 -11.56 34.46 -3.00
C GLU A 115 -10.98 34.65 -4.42
#